data_AF-A0AAJ1VPE1-F1
#
_entry.id   AF-A0AAJ1VPE1-F1
#
_cell.length_a   1.000
_cell.length_b   1.000
_cell.length_c   1.000
_cell.angle_alpha   90.00
_cell.angle_beta   90.00
_cell.angle_gamma   90.00
#
_symmetry.space_group_name_H-M   'P 1'
#
loop_
_entity.id
_entity.type
_entity.pdbx_description
1 polymer ?
#
loop_
_entity_poly.entity_id
_entity_poly.type
_entity_poly.pdbx_seq_one_letter_code
_entity_poly.pdbx_strand_id
1 'polypeptide(L)'
;MKIQQYKTKSSNHRINATAFYHKGFRWKVILPTKVYNYLVDMVEKKPPFKTFKLALAMYYLSLIISIPTRKKDKIYKWGYVPLSSRLLEKKYYKYTRYFDYFLDIEIIQKINYSTYTNTSNGYRFNYSAIKTEGNECLDFSIFEISDEKLNEKILDENFSNDCPHLSKWLNEGLIIDFDNLIASMEDKFCYNKYDAVYSTPNPIIANVYNYWHCALMMKNQIFRATRDDNSDNRIHTNLTNLPKSFRPFLSYEGEMIASLDIKNSQPYFMVLLLERYNDERIKGIIQSIYDSKTAVLMNDLSEIIATQEFQEEFQDVKKSIISGMFYEYLGDEVFSEIKPHRVIDENGEKIEIYRSSFYNRDTEYMEMKEFKGKRNLMKKLTLQLLYTPLKRPAKEYQIFQNHLPMLCKCIELFKTQFEDKDSYKNFPKLLQHIESDCILDFVTVKLAEKYPEMPLWTIHDSICTTVQWFPTMQNVTESLFSEYSQDMNPKFESEDWIIKDKSA
;
A
#
# COMPACT_ATOMS: atom_id res chain seq x y z
N MET A 1 22.16 -11.96 24.37
CA MET A 1 22.36 -13.07 23.42
C MET A 1 23.46 -12.65 22.44
N LYS A 2 24.58 -13.37 22.30
CA LYS A 2 25.71 -12.92 21.46
C LYS A 2 25.30 -12.92 19.97
N ILE A 3 25.17 -11.75 19.38
CA ILE A 3 24.98 -11.55 17.95
C ILE A 3 26.27 -11.96 17.24
N GLN A 4 26.23 -13.07 16.50
CA GLN A 4 27.31 -13.40 15.55
C GLN A 4 27.14 -12.51 14.33
N GLN A 5 27.98 -11.47 14.22
CA GLN A 5 28.19 -10.76 12.96
C GLN A 5 28.95 -11.68 11.99
N TYR A 6 28.30 -12.07 10.90
CA TYR A 6 28.97 -12.74 9.79
C TYR A 6 29.66 -11.69 8.93
N LYS A 7 31.00 -11.69 8.93
CA LYS A 7 31.80 -10.95 7.93
C LYS A 7 31.58 -11.58 6.55
N THR A 8 31.09 -10.77 5.61
CA THR A 8 30.93 -11.15 4.21
C THR A 8 32.29 -11.26 3.53
N LYS A 9 32.65 -12.46 3.05
CA LYS A 9 33.65 -12.63 2.00
C LYS A 9 32.98 -12.35 0.66
N SER A 10 33.68 -11.61 -0.20
CA SER A 10 33.32 -11.29 -1.57
C SER A 10 32.86 -12.53 -2.36
N SER A 11 31.59 -12.60 -2.72
CA SER A 11 31.09 -13.46 -3.79
C SER A 11 30.05 -12.70 -4.61
N ASN A 12 30.12 -12.84 -5.93
CA ASN A 12 29.28 -12.16 -6.93
C ASN A 12 27.81 -12.67 -6.95
N HIS A 13 27.26 -13.04 -5.81
CA HIS A 13 25.85 -13.39 -5.66
C HIS A 13 25.28 -12.56 -4.51
N ARG A 14 24.42 -11.60 -4.84
CA ARG A 14 23.69 -10.75 -3.89
C ARG A 14 22.91 -11.64 -2.92
N ILE A 15 23.29 -11.65 -1.64
CA ILE A 15 22.59 -12.39 -0.59
C ILE A 15 21.48 -11.51 -0.02
N ASN A 16 20.27 -11.91 -0.41
CA ASN A 16 18.93 -11.88 0.19
C ASN A 16 18.69 -11.19 1.54
N ALA A 17 17.59 -10.43 1.56
CA ALA A 17 17.05 -9.76 2.72
C ALA A 17 16.61 -10.70 3.84
N THR A 18 16.96 -10.34 5.06
CA THR A 18 16.35 -10.87 6.28
C THR A 18 15.06 -10.10 6.57
N ALA A 19 13.91 -10.75 6.35
CA ALA A 19 12.97 -10.81 7.46
C ALA A 19 13.67 -11.66 8.54
N PHE A 20 13.77 -11.17 9.78
CA PHE A 20 14.54 -11.84 10.83
C PHE A 20 13.89 -13.19 11.16
N TYR A 21 14.35 -14.26 10.52
CA TYR A 21 13.90 -15.61 10.81
C TYR A 21 15.09 -16.39 11.39
N HIS A 22 15.08 -16.58 12.70
CA HIS A 22 16.00 -17.49 13.36
C HIS A 22 15.78 -18.93 12.87
N LYS A 23 16.77 -19.82 13.02
CA LYS A 23 16.76 -21.24 12.60
C LYS A 23 15.71 -22.13 13.30
N GLY A 24 14.72 -21.53 13.95
CA GLY A 24 13.55 -22.19 14.54
C GLY A 24 12.26 -21.40 14.33
N PHE A 25 12.23 -20.43 13.43
CA PHE A 25 11.04 -19.65 13.13
C PHE A 25 10.01 -20.56 12.47
N ARG A 26 8.88 -20.74 13.12
CA ARG A 26 7.76 -21.50 12.58
C ARG A 26 6.76 -20.52 11.98
N TRP A 27 6.38 -20.76 10.73
CA TRP A 27 5.47 -19.86 10.02
C TRP A 27 4.14 -19.79 10.76
N LYS A 28 3.54 -18.61 10.84
CA LYS A 28 2.23 -18.42 11.46
C LYS A 28 1.21 -17.99 10.42
N VAL A 29 0.01 -18.52 10.53
CA VAL A 29 -1.13 -18.20 9.65
C VAL A 29 -2.27 -17.64 10.49
N ILE A 30 -3.05 -16.74 9.90
CA ILE A 30 -4.19 -16.11 10.56
C ILE A 30 -5.47 -16.62 9.89
N LEU A 31 -6.42 -17.09 10.68
CA LEU A 31 -7.73 -17.58 10.24
C LEU A 31 -8.82 -17.11 11.20
N PRO A 32 -10.07 -16.90 10.72
CA PRO A 32 -11.21 -16.76 11.61
C PRO A 32 -11.30 -18.01 12.49
N THR A 33 -11.50 -17.81 13.79
CA THR A 33 -11.56 -18.89 14.78
C THR A 33 -12.64 -19.92 14.38
N LYS A 34 -13.77 -19.45 13.86
CA LYS A 34 -14.87 -20.31 13.38
C LYS A 34 -14.53 -21.13 12.14
N VAL A 35 -13.75 -20.58 11.20
CA VAL A 35 -13.29 -21.32 10.01
C VAL A 35 -12.37 -22.46 10.46
N TYR A 36 -11.46 -22.19 11.39
CA TYR A 36 -10.59 -23.23 11.95
C TYR A 36 -11.39 -24.32 12.66
N ASN A 37 -12.29 -23.96 13.58
CA ASN A 37 -13.11 -24.92 14.31
C ASN A 37 -13.95 -25.78 13.36
N TYR A 38 -14.59 -25.16 12.36
CA TYR A 38 -15.35 -25.88 11.34
C TYR A 38 -14.48 -26.87 10.54
N LEU A 39 -13.25 -26.47 10.17
CA LEU A 39 -12.32 -27.36 9.48
C LEU A 39 -11.99 -28.58 10.33
N VAL A 40 -11.65 -28.40 11.61
CA VAL A 40 -11.30 -29.49 12.53
C VAL A 40 -12.48 -30.45 12.69
N ASP A 41 -13.67 -29.91 12.95
CA ASP A 41 -14.93 -30.67 13.05
C ASP A 41 -15.21 -31.51 11.80
N MET A 42 -15.04 -30.93 10.61
CA MET A 42 -15.30 -31.61 9.35
C MET A 42 -14.24 -32.65 9.01
N VAL A 43 -12.99 -32.45 9.42
CA VAL A 43 -11.94 -33.46 9.29
C VAL A 43 -12.26 -34.72 10.10
N GLU A 44 -12.92 -34.58 11.25
CA GLU A 44 -13.39 -35.71 12.04
C GLU A 44 -14.64 -36.37 11.44
N LYS A 45 -15.65 -35.56 11.09
CA LYS A 45 -16.96 -36.04 10.60
C LYS A 45 -16.90 -36.60 9.18
N LYS A 46 -16.08 -35.99 8.32
CA LYS A 46 -15.90 -36.35 6.91
C LYS A 46 -14.40 -36.39 6.59
N PRO A 47 -13.73 -37.52 6.93
CA PRO A 47 -12.28 -37.62 6.80
C PRO A 47 -11.76 -37.31 5.39
N PRO A 48 -10.69 -36.50 5.26
CA PRO A 48 -10.10 -36.16 3.97
C PRO A 48 -9.27 -37.31 3.38
N PHE A 49 -8.61 -37.04 2.26
CA PHE A 49 -7.69 -38.00 1.64
C PHE A 49 -6.51 -38.38 2.56
N LYS A 50 -6.00 -39.61 2.42
CA LYS A 50 -4.99 -40.23 3.31
C LYS A 50 -3.72 -39.40 3.61
N THR A 51 -3.28 -38.54 2.70
CA THR A 51 -2.07 -37.71 2.85
C THR A 51 -2.38 -36.26 3.26
N PHE A 52 -3.57 -36.02 3.81
CA PHE A 52 -3.98 -34.70 4.28
C PHE A 52 -3.12 -34.25 5.45
N LYS A 53 -2.84 -32.95 5.47
CA LYS A 53 -2.09 -32.27 6.52
C LYS A 53 -2.85 -31.02 6.92
N LEU A 54 -3.27 -30.95 8.18
CA LEU A 54 -4.04 -29.82 8.69
C LEU A 54 -3.30 -28.49 8.52
N ALA A 55 -2.00 -28.46 8.81
CA ALA A 55 -1.17 -27.27 8.65
C ALA A 55 -1.18 -26.71 7.21
N LEU A 56 -1.11 -27.58 6.19
CA LEU A 56 -1.18 -27.16 4.79
C LEU A 56 -2.59 -26.67 4.41
N ALA A 57 -3.63 -27.28 4.99
CA ALA A 57 -4.99 -26.81 4.80
C ALA A 57 -5.20 -25.40 5.36
N MET A 58 -4.72 -25.18 6.59
CA MET A 58 -4.76 -23.87 7.25
C MET A 58 -3.99 -22.81 6.46
N TYR A 59 -2.81 -23.16 5.94
CA TYR A 59 -2.05 -22.29 5.04
C TYR A 59 -2.88 -21.86 3.83
N TYR A 60 -3.47 -22.79 3.08
CA TYR A 60 -4.24 -22.43 1.89
C TYR A 60 -5.47 -21.58 2.21
N LEU A 61 -6.21 -21.90 3.28
CA LEU A 61 -7.35 -21.08 3.70
C LEU A 61 -6.91 -19.68 4.14
N SER A 62 -5.76 -19.54 4.79
CA SER A 62 -5.23 -18.24 5.23
C SER A 62 -4.86 -17.29 4.08
N LEU A 63 -4.67 -17.81 2.87
CA LEU A 63 -4.41 -16.98 1.68
C LEU A 63 -5.62 -16.13 1.29
N ILE A 64 -6.85 -16.58 1.59
CA ILE A 64 -8.08 -15.82 1.35
C ILE A 64 -8.09 -14.52 2.18
N ILE A 65 -7.37 -14.49 3.30
CA ILE A 65 -7.26 -13.33 4.19
C ILE A 65 -6.00 -12.56 3.87
N SER A 66 -4.85 -13.23 3.86
CA SER A 66 -3.54 -12.59 3.80
C SER A 66 -3.14 -12.00 2.44
N ILE A 67 -3.80 -12.40 1.33
CA ILE A 67 -3.52 -11.80 0.01
C ILE A 67 -4.14 -10.41 -0.13
N PRO A 68 -5.45 -10.20 0.17
CA PRO A 68 -6.04 -8.87 0.18
C PRO A 68 -5.25 -7.86 1.00
N THR A 69 -4.70 -8.26 2.14
CA THR A 69 -4.01 -7.36 3.09
C THR A 69 -2.62 -6.93 2.66
N ARG A 70 -2.08 -7.52 1.57
CA ARG A 70 -0.81 -7.06 0.97
C ARG A 70 -0.97 -5.74 0.23
N LYS A 71 -2.19 -5.33 -0.09
CA LYS A 71 -2.51 -4.08 -0.77
C LYS A 71 -3.58 -3.36 0.02
N LYS A 72 -3.19 -2.23 0.63
CA LYS A 72 -4.11 -1.35 1.35
C LYS A 72 -5.37 -1.06 0.53
N ASP A 73 -6.53 -1.16 1.19
CA ASP A 73 -7.86 -0.91 0.64
C ASP A 73 -8.28 -1.82 -0.53
N LYS A 74 -7.54 -2.90 -0.82
CA LYS A 74 -7.86 -3.83 -1.90
C LYS A 74 -9.14 -4.59 -1.59
N ILE A 75 -10.12 -4.46 -2.48
CA ILE A 75 -11.38 -5.21 -2.42
C ILE A 75 -11.42 -6.19 -3.59
N TYR A 76 -12.07 -7.33 -3.39
CA TYR A 76 -12.35 -8.27 -4.46
C TYR A 76 -13.85 -8.36 -4.68
N LYS A 77 -14.28 -8.32 -5.94
CA LYS A 77 -15.67 -8.43 -6.34
C LYS A 77 -16.31 -9.69 -5.72
N TRP A 78 -17.40 -9.49 -4.99
CA TRP A 78 -18.09 -10.53 -4.20
C TRP A 78 -17.22 -11.28 -3.18
N GLY A 79 -16.06 -10.75 -2.82
CA GLY A 79 -15.11 -11.36 -1.89
C GLY A 79 -14.30 -12.53 -2.46
N TYR A 80 -14.37 -12.83 -3.76
CA TYR A 80 -13.59 -13.92 -4.35
C TYR A 80 -12.13 -13.51 -4.56
N VAL A 81 -11.25 -14.06 -3.73
CA VAL A 81 -9.81 -13.81 -3.81
C VAL A 81 -9.18 -14.73 -4.86
N PRO A 82 -8.53 -14.19 -5.91
CA PRO A 82 -7.90 -15.01 -6.95
C PRO A 82 -6.65 -15.68 -6.40
N LEU A 83 -6.60 -17.01 -6.50
CA LEU A 83 -5.45 -17.81 -6.09
C LEU A 83 -4.83 -18.50 -7.31
N SER A 84 -3.57 -18.19 -7.60
CA SER A 84 -2.85 -18.76 -8.75
C SER A 84 -2.56 -20.25 -8.52
N SER A 85 -3.14 -21.09 -9.36
CA SER A 85 -2.87 -22.54 -9.40
C SER A 85 -1.37 -22.86 -9.42
N ARG A 86 -0.59 -22.11 -10.21
CA ARG A 86 0.87 -22.30 -10.31
C ARG A 86 1.59 -22.03 -8.98
N LEU A 87 1.17 -20.99 -8.25
CA LEU A 87 1.76 -20.67 -6.93
C LEU A 87 1.35 -21.69 -5.88
N LEU A 88 0.09 -22.15 -5.89
CA LEU A 88 -0.41 -23.18 -4.97
C LEU A 88 0.31 -24.53 -5.19
N GLU A 89 0.48 -24.93 -6.45
CA GLU A 89 1.16 -26.16 -6.86
C GLU A 89 2.65 -26.16 -6.48
N LYS A 90 3.32 -25.01 -6.61
CA LYS A 90 4.72 -24.82 -6.16
C LYS A 90 4.89 -25.16 -4.68
N LYS A 91 3.89 -24.82 -3.84
CA LYS A 91 3.91 -25.19 -2.41
C LYS A 91 3.68 -26.69 -2.22
N TYR A 92 2.65 -27.23 -2.86
CA TYR A 92 2.37 -28.67 -2.84
C TYR A 92 1.68 -29.15 -4.11
N TYR A 93 2.29 -30.12 -4.80
CA TYR A 93 1.85 -30.60 -6.11
C TYR A 93 0.41 -31.15 -6.14
N LYS A 94 -0.12 -31.67 -5.01
CA LYS A 94 -1.51 -32.13 -4.88
C LYS A 94 -2.43 -31.09 -4.23
N TYR A 95 -2.17 -29.80 -4.41
CA TYR A 95 -2.99 -28.73 -3.84
C TYR A 95 -4.47 -28.86 -4.23
N THR A 96 -4.78 -29.34 -5.43
CA THR A 96 -6.15 -29.52 -5.93
C THR A 96 -7.00 -30.35 -4.98
N ARG A 97 -6.45 -31.44 -4.43
CA ARG A 97 -7.15 -32.30 -3.46
C ARG A 97 -7.62 -31.55 -2.21
N TYR A 98 -6.86 -30.54 -1.77
CA TYR A 98 -7.27 -29.69 -0.65
C TYR A 98 -8.47 -28.82 -1.03
N PHE A 99 -8.42 -28.18 -2.20
CA PHE A 99 -9.52 -27.32 -2.65
C PHE A 99 -10.78 -28.11 -3.01
N ASP A 100 -10.64 -29.31 -3.57
CA ASP A 100 -11.76 -30.22 -3.79
C ASP A 100 -12.41 -30.61 -2.46
N TYR A 101 -11.60 -30.95 -1.46
CA TYR A 101 -12.08 -31.24 -0.10
C TYR A 101 -12.78 -30.03 0.53
N PHE A 102 -12.20 -28.82 0.42
CA PHE A 102 -12.80 -27.60 0.95
C PHE A 102 -14.18 -27.29 0.34
N LEU A 103 -14.35 -27.58 -0.95
CA LEU A 103 -15.64 -27.44 -1.62
C LEU A 103 -16.63 -28.52 -1.15
N ASP A 104 -16.16 -29.75 -0.97
CA ASP A 104 -16.95 -30.90 -0.56
C ASP A 104 -17.43 -30.85 0.91
N ILE A 105 -16.67 -30.17 1.79
CA ILE A 105 -17.13 -29.82 3.15
C ILE A 105 -17.78 -28.43 3.20
N GLU A 106 -17.97 -27.78 2.05
CA GLU A 106 -18.60 -26.47 1.92
C GLU A 106 -17.95 -25.34 2.74
N ILE A 107 -16.67 -25.43 3.13
CA ILE A 107 -15.98 -24.37 3.90
C ILE A 107 -15.64 -23.15 3.02
N ILE A 108 -15.49 -23.36 1.71
CA ILE A 108 -15.28 -22.30 0.72
C ILE A 108 -16.27 -22.39 -0.44
N GLN A 109 -16.40 -21.28 -1.17
CA GLN A 109 -17.02 -21.21 -2.48
C GLN A 109 -15.98 -20.86 -3.54
N LYS A 110 -16.24 -21.21 -4.80
CA LYS A 110 -15.34 -20.99 -5.94
C LYS A 110 -16.03 -20.25 -7.08
N ILE A 111 -15.29 -19.35 -7.70
CA ILE A 111 -15.54 -18.87 -9.06
C ILE A 111 -14.43 -19.37 -9.99
N ASN A 112 -14.80 -19.85 -11.17
CA ASN A 112 -13.85 -20.46 -12.09
C ASN A 112 -12.94 -19.42 -12.77
N TYR A 113 -11.74 -19.88 -13.11
CA TYR A 113 -10.78 -19.20 -13.97
C TYR A 113 -11.44 -18.72 -15.26
N SER A 114 -10.97 -17.57 -15.77
CA SER A 114 -11.41 -17.01 -17.04
C SER A 114 -10.21 -16.48 -17.81
N THR A 115 -10.01 -17.03 -19.01
CA THR A 115 -9.03 -16.55 -20.00
C THR A 115 -9.37 -15.14 -20.46
N TYR A 116 -10.65 -14.83 -20.60
CA TYR A 116 -11.15 -13.55 -21.09
C TYR A 116 -10.84 -12.40 -20.13
N THR A 117 -11.00 -12.62 -18.83
CA THR A 117 -10.72 -11.62 -17.78
C THR A 117 -9.30 -11.75 -17.22
N ASN A 118 -8.50 -12.72 -17.69
CA ASN A 118 -7.16 -13.03 -17.19
C ASN A 118 -7.11 -13.23 -15.65
N THR A 119 -8.14 -13.89 -15.10
CA THR A 119 -8.28 -14.09 -13.64
C THR A 119 -8.12 -15.55 -13.27
N SER A 120 -7.31 -15.82 -12.25
CA SER A 120 -7.20 -17.16 -11.61
C SER A 120 -8.52 -17.61 -10.99
N ASN A 121 -8.63 -18.90 -10.61
CA ASN A 121 -9.75 -19.36 -9.78
C ASN A 121 -9.84 -18.48 -8.52
N GLY A 122 -11.05 -17.98 -8.22
CA GLY A 122 -11.31 -17.16 -7.05
C GLY A 122 -11.99 -17.95 -5.95
N TYR A 123 -11.63 -17.68 -4.70
CA TYR A 123 -12.15 -18.41 -3.54
C TYR A 123 -12.56 -17.45 -2.42
N ARG A 124 -13.59 -17.83 -1.66
CA ARG A 124 -14.06 -17.11 -0.45
C ARG A 124 -14.62 -18.10 0.56
N PHE A 125 -14.69 -17.72 1.85
CA PHE A 125 -15.34 -18.57 2.85
C PHE A 125 -16.85 -18.60 2.68
N ASN A 126 -17.45 -19.75 2.97
CA ASN A 126 -18.89 -19.97 2.90
C ASN A 126 -19.52 -19.80 4.29
N TYR A 127 -19.65 -18.55 4.74
CA TYR A 127 -20.20 -18.28 6.08
C TYR A 127 -21.65 -18.76 6.28
N SER A 128 -22.41 -19.06 5.22
CA SER A 128 -23.72 -19.70 5.36
C SER A 128 -23.65 -21.18 5.77
N ALA A 129 -22.58 -21.89 5.40
CA ALA A 129 -22.38 -23.29 5.82
C ALA A 129 -21.63 -23.40 7.15
N ILE A 130 -20.74 -22.44 7.44
CA ILE A 130 -20.03 -22.30 8.71
C ILE A 130 -21.01 -21.70 9.73
N LYS A 131 -21.92 -22.53 10.26
CA LYS A 131 -23.01 -22.12 11.16
C LYS A 131 -22.54 -21.15 12.25
N THR A 132 -23.24 -20.03 12.37
CA THR A 132 -23.14 -19.11 13.51
C THR A 132 -24.38 -19.31 14.39
N GLU A 133 -24.24 -20.00 15.52
CA GLU A 133 -25.22 -19.81 16.60
C GLU A 133 -24.95 -18.45 17.25
N GLY A 134 -25.93 -17.55 17.18
CA GLY A 134 -25.86 -16.22 17.78
C GLY A 134 -25.18 -15.12 16.96
N ASN A 135 -25.40 -13.87 17.39
CA ASN A 135 -24.69 -12.68 16.92
C ASN A 135 -23.29 -12.66 17.54
N GLU A 136 -22.39 -13.50 17.05
CA GLU A 136 -21.00 -13.56 17.51
C GLU A 136 -20.08 -12.95 16.45
N CYS A 137 -19.30 -11.94 16.85
CA CYS A 137 -18.38 -11.26 15.96
C CYS A 137 -17.32 -12.20 15.39
N LEU A 138 -16.88 -11.92 14.16
CA LEU A 138 -15.76 -12.63 13.54
C LEU A 138 -14.46 -12.30 14.29
N ASP A 139 -14.02 -13.24 15.11
CA ASP A 139 -12.72 -13.24 15.77
C ASP A 139 -11.69 -14.08 14.99
N PHE A 140 -10.41 -13.74 15.15
CA PHE A 140 -9.30 -14.32 14.41
C PHE A 140 -8.22 -14.83 15.36
N SER A 141 -7.75 -16.04 15.06
CA SER A 141 -6.65 -16.67 15.78
C SER A 141 -5.43 -16.79 14.91
N ILE A 142 -4.27 -16.78 15.55
CA ILE A 142 -2.99 -17.07 14.93
C ILE A 142 -2.59 -18.51 15.21
N PHE A 143 -2.12 -19.21 14.18
CA PHE A 143 -1.78 -20.61 14.26
C PHE A 143 -0.38 -20.86 13.71
N GLU A 144 0.42 -21.59 14.46
CA GLU A 144 1.75 -22.00 14.05
C GLU A 144 1.69 -23.21 13.12
N ILE A 145 2.39 -23.13 12.00
CA ILE A 145 2.60 -24.23 11.06
C ILE A 145 3.76 -25.06 11.59
N SER A 146 3.46 -26.28 12.04
CA SER A 146 4.46 -27.21 12.58
C SER A 146 5.18 -28.05 11.53
N ASP A 147 4.74 -28.04 10.27
CA ASP A 147 5.37 -28.80 9.18
C ASP A 147 6.66 -28.09 8.70
N GLU A 148 7.82 -28.64 9.07
CA GLU A 148 9.13 -28.08 8.74
C GLU A 148 9.38 -27.92 7.24
N LYS A 149 9.01 -28.92 6.42
CA LYS A 149 9.22 -28.86 4.95
C LYS A 149 8.33 -27.82 4.29
N LEU A 150 7.12 -27.65 4.80
CA LEU A 150 6.22 -26.59 4.35
C LEU A 150 6.74 -25.22 4.79
N ASN A 151 7.21 -25.08 6.04
CA ASN A 151 7.84 -23.86 6.53
C ASN A 151 9.03 -23.45 5.67
N GLU A 152 9.95 -24.36 5.36
CA GLU A 152 11.08 -24.11 4.45
C GLU A 152 10.58 -23.58 3.10
N LYS A 153 9.61 -24.25 2.46
CA LYS A 153 9.04 -23.80 1.18
C LYS A 153 8.32 -22.46 1.24
N ILE A 154 7.78 -22.07 2.39
CA ILE A 154 7.13 -20.77 2.58
C ILE A 154 8.20 -19.69 2.82
N LEU A 155 9.23 -20.01 3.61
CA LEU A 155 10.37 -19.13 3.90
C LEU A 155 11.27 -18.89 2.69
N ASP A 156 11.36 -19.84 1.75
CA ASP A 156 12.04 -19.72 0.46
C ASP A 156 11.40 -18.66 -0.48
N GLU A 157 10.34 -17.97 -0.06
CA GLU A 157 9.91 -16.73 -0.71
C GLU A 157 10.97 -15.64 -0.47
N ASN A 158 12.00 -15.62 -1.33
CA ASN A 158 12.99 -14.55 -1.39
C ASN A 158 12.29 -13.23 -1.71
N PHE A 159 11.95 -12.46 -0.68
CA PHE A 159 11.61 -11.08 -0.84
C PHE A 159 12.92 -10.27 -0.88
N SER A 160 13.14 -9.54 -1.97
CA SER A 160 14.26 -8.60 -2.02
C SER A 160 13.93 -7.39 -1.14
N ASN A 161 14.88 -6.97 -0.32
CA ASN A 161 14.88 -5.69 0.36
C ASN A 161 16.33 -5.24 0.45
N ASP A 162 16.62 -4.09 -0.16
CA ASP A 162 17.93 -3.45 -0.22
C ASP A 162 18.05 -2.26 0.76
N CYS A 163 17.08 -2.10 1.69
CA CYS A 163 17.09 -1.07 2.73
C CYS A 163 17.32 -1.67 4.14
N PRO A 164 18.49 -2.26 4.45
CA PRO A 164 18.77 -2.85 5.76
C PRO A 164 18.78 -1.79 6.88
N HIS A 165 19.10 -0.53 6.56
CA HIS A 165 19.07 0.59 7.50
C HIS A 165 17.67 0.90 8.04
N LEU A 166 16.62 0.58 7.26
CA LEU A 166 15.23 0.70 7.68
C LEU A 166 14.71 -0.58 8.32
N SER A 167 14.95 -1.75 7.68
CA SER A 167 14.36 -3.00 8.15
C SER A 167 14.91 -3.50 9.47
N LYS A 168 16.11 -3.06 9.90
CA LYS A 168 16.66 -3.42 11.22
C LYS A 168 15.78 -2.98 12.40
N TRP A 169 14.97 -1.94 12.20
CA TRP A 169 14.06 -1.38 13.21
C TRP A 169 12.70 -2.08 13.25
N LEU A 170 12.45 -3.04 12.36
CA LEU A 170 11.29 -3.94 12.44
C LEU A 170 11.65 -5.14 13.33
N ASN A 171 11.74 -4.88 14.63
CA ASN A 171 12.20 -5.82 15.64
C ASN A 171 11.29 -5.78 16.89
N GLU A 172 11.68 -6.49 17.94
CA GLU A 172 10.90 -6.63 19.18
C GLU A 172 10.60 -5.30 19.90
N GLY A 173 11.36 -4.24 19.62
CA GLY A 173 11.10 -2.90 20.15
C GLY A 173 9.84 -2.25 19.57
N LEU A 174 9.40 -2.62 18.36
CA LEU A 174 8.20 -2.06 17.74
C LEU A 174 6.95 -2.80 18.25
N ILE A 175 6.15 -2.12 19.05
CA ILE A 175 5.03 -2.70 19.82
C ILE A 175 3.72 -2.02 19.41
N ILE A 176 2.65 -2.82 19.36
CA ILE A 176 1.27 -2.34 19.27
C ILE A 176 0.54 -2.59 20.59
N ASP A 177 -0.11 -1.57 21.12
CA ASP A 177 -1.05 -1.71 22.24
C ASP A 177 -2.34 -2.36 21.72
N PHE A 178 -2.30 -3.68 21.62
CA PHE A 178 -3.36 -4.47 21.02
C PHE A 178 -4.67 -4.37 21.80
N ASP A 179 -4.62 -4.38 23.12
CA ASP A 179 -5.83 -4.42 23.95
C ASP A 179 -6.58 -3.08 23.87
N ASN A 180 -5.88 -1.95 23.98
CA ASN A 180 -6.50 -0.63 23.79
C ASN A 180 -6.93 -0.38 22.34
N LEU A 181 -6.20 -0.93 21.35
CA LEU A 181 -6.61 -0.88 19.94
C LEU A 181 -7.97 -1.55 19.73
N ILE A 182 -8.13 -2.79 20.21
CA ILE A 182 -9.39 -3.54 20.07
C ILE A 182 -10.52 -2.82 20.81
N ALA A 183 -10.28 -2.37 22.05
CA ALA A 183 -11.27 -1.66 22.85
C ALA A 183 -11.73 -0.34 22.20
N SER A 184 -10.80 0.44 21.63
CA SER A 184 -11.10 1.74 21.00
C SER A 184 -11.75 1.65 19.63
N MET A 185 -11.69 0.47 18.99
CA MET A 185 -12.14 0.25 17.61
C MET A 185 -13.08 -0.95 17.49
N GLU A 186 -13.83 -1.26 18.56
CA GLU A 186 -14.70 -2.43 18.61
C GLU A 186 -15.64 -2.50 17.39
N ASP A 187 -16.20 -1.37 16.93
CA ASP A 187 -17.08 -1.31 15.74
C ASP A 187 -16.39 -1.75 14.43
N LYS A 188 -15.06 -1.65 14.35
CA LYS A 188 -14.26 -2.05 13.19
C LYS A 188 -13.81 -3.50 13.25
N PHE A 189 -13.61 -4.05 14.45
CA PHE A 189 -13.22 -5.44 14.66
C PHE A 189 -14.43 -6.38 14.82
N CYS A 190 -15.58 -5.85 15.25
CA CYS A 190 -16.78 -6.60 15.64
C CYS A 190 -17.96 -6.22 14.72
N TYR A 191 -18.08 -6.88 13.57
CA TYR A 191 -19.04 -6.50 12.53
C TYR A 191 -20.35 -7.30 12.54
N ASN A 192 -21.03 -7.37 13.69
CA ASN A 192 -22.31 -8.08 13.84
C ASN A 192 -23.55 -7.34 13.31
N LYS A 193 -23.39 -6.19 12.64
CA LYS A 193 -24.52 -5.30 12.31
C LYS A 193 -25.04 -5.41 10.87
N TYR A 194 -24.49 -6.30 10.07
CA TYR A 194 -24.85 -6.45 8.66
C TYR A 194 -24.77 -7.93 8.31
N ASP A 195 -25.85 -8.48 7.74
CA ASP A 195 -25.89 -9.86 7.25
C ASP A 195 -24.58 -10.22 6.53
N ALA A 196 -23.86 -11.22 7.05
CA ALA A 196 -22.72 -11.83 6.34
C ALA A 196 -23.16 -12.60 5.07
N VAL A 197 -24.43 -12.43 4.67
CA VAL A 197 -24.98 -12.87 3.40
C VAL A 197 -24.44 -11.95 2.31
N TYR A 198 -23.73 -12.53 1.35
CA TYR A 198 -23.19 -11.85 0.17
C TYR A 198 -24.29 -11.41 -0.84
N SER A 199 -25.38 -10.81 -0.37
CA SER A 199 -26.46 -10.27 -1.21
C SER A 199 -26.05 -8.98 -1.94
N THR A 200 -24.98 -8.32 -1.47
CA THR A 200 -24.33 -7.17 -2.13
C THR A 200 -22.80 -7.31 -2.11
N PRO A 201 -22.04 -6.68 -3.04
CA PRO A 201 -20.58 -6.69 -3.00
C PRO A 201 -20.15 -6.03 -1.69
N ASN A 202 -19.67 -6.83 -0.74
CA ASN A 202 -19.49 -6.32 0.61
C ASN A 202 -18.01 -6.04 0.92
N PRO A 203 -17.52 -4.79 0.76
CA PRO A 203 -16.14 -4.40 1.11
C PRO A 203 -15.83 -4.54 2.60
N ILE A 204 -16.86 -4.73 3.43
CA ILE A 204 -16.76 -4.82 4.88
C ILE A 204 -15.91 -6.03 5.31
N ILE A 205 -16.15 -7.22 4.75
CA ILE A 205 -15.41 -8.42 5.18
C ILE A 205 -13.91 -8.28 4.86
N ALA A 206 -13.58 -7.63 3.73
CA ALA A 206 -12.19 -7.34 3.38
C ALA A 206 -11.54 -6.38 4.39
N ASN A 207 -12.27 -5.39 4.88
CA ASN A 207 -11.78 -4.48 5.93
C ASN A 207 -11.55 -5.21 7.26
N VAL A 208 -12.47 -6.07 7.69
CA VAL A 208 -12.33 -6.89 8.90
C VAL A 208 -11.10 -7.79 8.79
N TYR A 209 -10.91 -8.45 7.64
CA TYR A 209 -9.72 -9.26 7.37
C TYR A 209 -8.44 -8.44 7.47
N ASN A 210 -8.43 -7.24 6.91
CA ASN A 210 -7.28 -6.35 6.97
C ASN A 210 -6.96 -5.91 8.40
N TYR A 211 -7.97 -5.52 9.18
CA TYR A 211 -7.77 -5.03 10.55
C TYR A 211 -7.23 -6.13 11.45
N TRP A 212 -7.86 -7.31 11.45
CA TRP A 212 -7.39 -8.45 12.23
C TRP A 212 -6.02 -8.94 11.78
N HIS A 213 -5.79 -9.05 10.48
CA HIS A 213 -4.49 -9.47 9.97
C HIS A 213 -3.37 -8.50 10.37
N CYS A 214 -3.57 -7.19 10.18
CA CYS A 214 -2.60 -6.17 10.59
C CYS A 214 -2.34 -6.20 12.09
N ALA A 215 -3.40 -6.21 12.92
CA ALA A 215 -3.28 -6.19 14.37
C ALA A 215 -2.55 -7.43 14.90
N LEU A 216 -2.91 -8.63 14.42
CA LEU A 216 -2.28 -9.87 14.86
C LEU A 216 -0.85 -10.02 14.37
N MET A 217 -0.52 -9.56 13.15
CA MET A 217 0.86 -9.55 12.66
C MET A 217 1.75 -8.65 13.52
N MET A 218 1.27 -7.46 13.90
CA MET A 218 1.99 -6.55 14.80
C MET A 218 2.09 -7.12 16.22
N LYS A 219 0.99 -7.62 16.80
CA LYS A 219 0.97 -8.25 18.13
C LYS A 219 1.95 -9.40 18.26
N ASN A 220 2.09 -10.20 17.21
CA ASN A 220 2.98 -11.36 17.17
C ASN A 220 4.39 -11.03 16.63
N GLN A 221 4.69 -9.76 16.40
CA GLN A 221 5.99 -9.28 15.89
C GLN A 221 6.43 -9.99 14.60
N ILE A 222 5.48 -10.26 13.71
CA ILE A 222 5.74 -10.90 12.42
C ILE A 222 5.97 -9.80 11.40
N PHE A 223 7.23 -9.41 11.23
CA PHE A 223 7.60 -8.34 10.31
C PHE A 223 7.98 -8.86 8.93
N ARG A 224 7.64 -8.06 7.91
CA ARG A 224 8.01 -8.24 6.51
C ARG A 224 8.49 -6.90 5.95
N ALA A 225 9.48 -6.94 5.07
CA ALA A 225 9.97 -5.80 4.33
C ALA A 225 10.34 -6.26 2.91
N THR A 226 9.75 -5.63 1.91
CA THR A 226 9.92 -6.04 0.51
C THR A 226 9.99 -4.80 -0.39
N ARG A 227 10.88 -4.79 -1.37
CA ARG A 227 10.97 -3.75 -2.40
C ARG A 227 11.10 -4.42 -3.77
N ASP A 228 10.39 -3.89 -4.76
CA ASP A 228 10.41 -4.40 -6.14
C ASP A 228 10.59 -3.23 -7.12
N ASP A 229 11.79 -3.16 -7.70
CA ASP A 229 12.20 -2.17 -8.70
C ASP A 229 11.41 -2.28 -10.02
N ASN A 230 10.79 -3.43 -10.29
CA ASN A 230 9.90 -3.58 -11.44
C ASN A 230 8.51 -2.96 -11.20
N SER A 231 8.21 -2.58 -9.95
CA SER A 231 6.93 -2.01 -9.52
C SER A 231 7.06 -0.52 -9.16
N ASP A 232 6.50 -0.06 -8.03
CA ASP A 232 6.60 1.32 -7.54
C ASP A 232 7.96 1.64 -6.91
N ASN A 233 8.85 0.64 -6.78
CA ASN A 233 10.17 0.72 -6.15
C ASN A 233 10.14 1.23 -4.69
N ARG A 234 8.96 1.20 -4.05
CA ARG A 234 8.80 1.57 -2.64
C ARG A 234 9.08 0.37 -1.74
N ILE A 235 9.55 0.63 -0.54
CA ILE A 235 9.60 -0.38 0.50
C ILE A 235 8.20 -0.62 1.06
N HIS A 236 7.76 -1.87 1.06
CA HIS A 236 6.50 -2.32 1.63
C HIS A 236 6.78 -3.10 2.90
N THR A 237 6.17 -2.64 4.01
CA THR A 237 6.35 -3.23 5.34
C THR A 237 5.00 -3.42 6.02
N ASN A 238 5.00 -3.96 7.24
CA ASN A 238 3.79 -3.97 8.08
C ASN A 238 3.25 -2.55 8.31
N LEU A 239 4.13 -1.53 8.37
CA LEU A 239 3.74 -0.14 8.60
C LEU A 239 3.10 0.49 7.35
N THR A 240 3.53 0.11 6.13
CA THR A 240 2.94 0.69 4.90
C THR A 240 1.51 0.24 4.66
N ASN A 241 1.18 -1.00 5.03
CA ASN A 241 -0.18 -1.55 4.94
C ASN A 241 -1.03 -1.31 6.20
N LEU A 242 -0.44 -0.72 7.25
CA LEU A 242 -1.14 -0.46 8.50
C LEU A 242 -2.29 0.54 8.30
N PRO A 243 -3.49 0.27 8.85
CA PRO A 243 -4.55 1.27 8.94
C PRO A 243 -4.04 2.51 9.68
N LYS A 244 -4.34 3.71 9.17
CA LYS A 244 -3.90 4.96 9.80
C LYS A 244 -4.38 5.07 11.25
N SER A 245 -5.58 4.55 11.54
CA SER A 245 -6.17 4.51 12.88
C SER A 245 -5.43 3.62 13.87
N PHE A 246 -4.51 2.76 13.43
CA PHE A 246 -3.71 1.92 14.34
C PHE A 246 -2.44 2.64 14.80
N ARG A 247 -1.99 3.67 14.08
CA ARG A 247 -0.76 4.41 14.37
C ARG A 247 -0.70 4.93 15.81
N PRO A 248 -1.79 5.49 16.40
CA PRO A 248 -1.81 5.94 17.79
C PRO A 248 -1.49 4.88 18.85
N PHE A 249 -1.58 3.60 18.50
CA PHE A 249 -1.32 2.48 19.39
C PHE A 249 0.09 1.89 19.18
N LEU A 250 0.92 2.51 18.33
CA LEU A 250 2.28 2.06 18.09
C LEU A 250 3.29 2.83 18.94
N SER A 251 4.28 2.09 19.45
CA SER A 251 5.46 2.64 20.10
C SER A 251 6.71 1.85 19.71
N TYR A 252 7.88 2.46 19.90
CA TYR A 252 9.16 1.81 19.80
C TYR A 252 9.90 1.91 21.13
N GLU A 253 10.19 0.78 21.77
CA GLU A 253 10.82 0.72 23.10
C GLU A 253 10.09 1.58 24.15
N GLY A 254 8.76 1.65 24.04
CA GLY A 254 7.90 2.46 24.91
C GLY A 254 7.79 3.93 24.52
N GLU A 255 8.50 4.37 23.48
CA GLU A 255 8.45 5.73 22.97
C GLU A 255 7.45 5.88 21.82
N MET A 256 6.67 6.95 21.82
CA MET A 256 5.71 7.25 20.74
C MET A 256 6.44 7.57 19.42
N ILE A 257 5.75 7.36 18.31
CA ILE A 257 6.28 7.60 16.96
C ILE A 257 5.65 8.88 16.38
N ALA A 258 6.44 9.62 15.61
CA ALA A 258 5.96 10.74 14.80
C ALA A 258 6.49 10.61 13.38
N SER A 259 5.77 11.17 12.42
CA SER A 259 6.12 11.13 11.01
C SER A 259 6.11 12.48 10.33
N LEU A 260 6.98 12.64 9.34
CA LEU A 260 7.09 13.82 8.49
C LEU A 260 6.61 13.44 7.09
N ASP A 261 5.43 13.91 6.72
CA ASP A 261 4.80 13.72 5.41
C ASP A 261 5.20 14.85 4.43
N ILE A 262 5.21 14.54 3.13
CA ILE A 262 5.39 15.53 2.07
C ILE A 262 4.01 15.99 1.57
N LYS A 263 3.70 17.27 1.69
CA LYS A 263 2.50 17.83 1.04
C LYS A 263 2.67 17.77 -0.47
N ASN A 264 1.59 17.38 -1.15
CA ASN A 264 1.55 17.26 -2.61
C ASN A 264 2.64 16.34 -3.18
N SER A 265 3.06 15.30 -2.46
CA SER A 265 4.18 14.41 -2.83
C SER A 265 4.27 14.04 -4.32
N GLN A 266 3.23 13.41 -4.89
CA GLN A 266 3.26 13.02 -6.30
C GLN A 266 3.36 14.22 -7.28
N PRO A 267 2.56 15.30 -7.13
CA PRO A 267 2.79 16.55 -7.86
C PRO A 267 4.19 17.17 -7.64
N TYR A 268 4.74 17.08 -6.43
CA TYR A 268 6.08 17.59 -6.13
C TYR A 268 7.16 16.84 -6.92
N PHE A 269 7.11 15.50 -6.95
CA PHE A 269 8.05 14.72 -7.75
C PHE A 269 7.86 14.92 -9.26
N MET A 270 6.67 15.32 -9.72
CA MET A 270 6.47 15.79 -11.09
C MET A 270 7.17 17.13 -11.34
N VAL A 271 7.08 18.09 -10.41
CA VAL A 271 7.84 19.35 -10.52
C VAL A 271 9.33 19.07 -10.55
N LEU A 272 9.81 18.22 -9.64
CA LEU A 272 11.23 17.85 -9.57
C LEU A 272 11.70 17.17 -10.87
N LEU A 273 10.90 16.27 -11.43
CA LEU A 273 11.16 15.66 -12.73
C LEU A 273 11.29 16.71 -13.83
N LEU A 274 10.33 17.64 -13.96
CA LEU A 274 10.32 18.63 -15.04
C LEU A 274 11.46 19.64 -14.90
N GLU A 275 11.76 20.09 -13.69
CA GLU A 275 12.85 21.03 -13.44
C GLU A 275 14.24 20.39 -13.57
N ARG A 276 14.35 19.09 -13.30
CA ARG A 276 15.64 18.39 -13.19
C ARG A 276 15.76 17.15 -14.04
N TYR A 277 15.03 17.07 -15.15
CA TYR A 277 15.07 15.93 -16.05
C TYR A 277 16.49 15.64 -16.59
N ASN A 278 17.34 16.66 -16.69
CA ASN A 278 18.74 16.55 -17.12
C ASN A 278 19.74 16.24 -15.99
N ASP A 279 19.30 16.18 -14.73
CA ASP A 279 20.15 15.72 -13.64
C ASP A 279 20.50 14.24 -13.83
N GLU A 280 21.76 13.86 -13.63
CA GLU A 280 22.24 12.50 -13.89
C GLU A 280 21.47 11.42 -13.11
N ARG A 281 21.01 11.72 -11.89
CA ARG A 281 20.23 10.78 -11.08
C ARG A 281 18.83 10.60 -11.65
N ILE A 282 18.13 11.70 -11.94
CA ILE A 282 16.78 11.66 -12.55
C ILE A 282 16.82 11.01 -13.93
N LYS A 283 17.82 11.35 -14.74
CA LYS A 283 18.08 10.74 -16.05
C LYS A 283 18.31 9.24 -15.94
N GLY A 284 19.07 8.77 -14.95
CA GLY A 284 19.26 7.35 -14.67
C GLY A 284 17.94 6.62 -14.37
N ILE A 285 17.04 7.26 -13.62
CA ILE A 285 15.71 6.70 -13.33
C ILE A 285 14.85 6.66 -14.59
N ILE A 286 14.83 7.73 -15.39
CA ILE A 286 14.14 7.75 -16.69
C ILE A 286 14.65 6.61 -17.57
N GLN A 287 15.97 6.43 -17.67
CA GLN A 287 16.60 5.36 -18.43
C GLN A 287 16.17 3.96 -17.98
N SER A 288 16.01 3.75 -16.68
CA SER A 288 15.56 2.45 -16.14
C SER A 288 14.12 2.08 -16.53
N ILE A 289 13.27 3.07 -16.84
CA ILE A 289 11.85 2.86 -17.16
C ILE A 289 11.59 2.91 -18.66
N TYR A 290 12.23 3.84 -19.36
CA TYR A 290 11.99 4.10 -20.79
C TYR A 290 13.03 3.47 -21.70
N ASP A 291 14.15 3.01 -21.15
CA ASP A 291 15.20 2.26 -21.85
C ASP A 291 15.58 2.92 -23.19
N SER A 292 15.39 2.24 -24.32
CA SER A 292 15.69 2.73 -25.67
C SER A 292 14.93 4.00 -26.07
N LYS A 293 13.84 4.38 -25.39
CA LYS A 293 13.05 5.59 -25.68
C LYS A 293 13.56 6.84 -24.97
N THR A 294 14.48 6.71 -24.02
CA THR A 294 14.95 7.80 -23.15
C THR A 294 15.49 9.00 -23.93
N ALA A 295 16.34 8.78 -24.93
CA ALA A 295 16.95 9.88 -25.69
C ALA A 295 15.91 10.73 -26.43
N VAL A 296 14.95 10.08 -27.09
CA VAL A 296 13.85 10.77 -27.81
C VAL A 296 12.98 11.53 -26.83
N LEU A 297 12.57 10.86 -25.74
CA LEU A 297 11.77 11.47 -24.69
C LEU A 297 12.44 12.75 -24.15
N MET A 298 13.73 12.68 -23.83
CA MET A 298 14.45 13.82 -23.27
C MET A 298 14.56 14.98 -24.26
N ASN A 299 14.77 14.69 -25.56
CA ASN A 299 14.79 15.73 -26.58
C ASN A 299 13.43 16.43 -26.69
N ASP A 300 12.35 15.66 -26.84
CA ASP A 300 10.99 16.19 -26.96
C ASP A 300 10.60 17.00 -25.71
N LEU A 301 10.96 16.50 -24.51
CA LEU A 301 10.73 17.20 -23.26
C LEU A 301 11.49 18.53 -23.20
N SER A 302 12.76 18.54 -23.65
CA SER A 302 13.58 19.76 -23.67
C SER A 302 12.99 20.84 -24.57
N GLU A 303 12.44 20.45 -25.73
CA GLU A 303 11.79 21.37 -26.66
C GLU A 303 10.51 21.97 -26.05
N ILE A 304 9.71 21.16 -25.34
CA ILE A 304 8.49 21.63 -24.67
C ILE A 304 8.82 22.57 -23.51
N ILE A 305 9.78 22.20 -22.66
CA ILE A 305 10.15 23.00 -21.49
C ILE A 305 10.78 24.33 -21.89
N ALA A 306 11.49 24.39 -23.02
CA ALA A 306 12.12 25.61 -23.50
C ALA A 306 11.13 26.67 -24.02
N THR A 307 9.85 26.34 -24.25
CA THR A 307 8.90 27.32 -24.79
C THR A 307 8.44 28.31 -23.72
N GLN A 308 8.15 29.55 -24.15
CA GLN A 308 7.67 30.59 -23.25
C GLN A 308 6.31 30.23 -22.64
N GLU A 309 5.43 29.61 -23.42
CA GLU A 309 4.10 29.18 -23.00
C GLU A 309 4.17 28.17 -21.84
N PHE A 310 5.11 27.22 -21.89
CA PHE A 310 5.32 26.29 -20.78
C PHE A 310 5.83 27.03 -19.55
N GLN A 311 6.82 27.91 -19.69
CA GLN A 311 7.41 28.63 -18.56
C GLN A 311 6.39 29.51 -17.83
N GLU A 312 5.52 30.20 -18.58
CA GLU A 312 4.44 31.02 -18.01
C GLU A 312 3.37 30.17 -17.32
N GLU A 313 2.87 29.11 -17.98
CA GLU A 313 1.86 28.20 -17.41
C GLU A 313 2.38 27.47 -16.16
N PHE A 314 3.61 26.97 -16.22
CA PHE A 314 4.19 26.13 -15.18
C PHE A 314 4.58 26.91 -13.92
N GLN A 315 4.80 28.22 -14.02
CA GLN A 315 5.21 29.05 -12.88
C GLN A 315 4.22 28.99 -11.71
N ASP A 316 2.93 29.16 -11.98
CA ASP A 316 1.88 29.13 -10.95
C ASP A 316 1.63 27.72 -10.41
N VAL A 317 1.70 26.72 -11.29
CA VAL A 317 1.62 25.30 -10.91
C VAL A 317 2.76 24.93 -9.96
N LYS A 318 4.00 25.26 -10.34
CA LYS A 318 5.21 25.02 -9.52
C LYS A 318 5.08 25.68 -8.15
N LYS A 319 4.71 26.96 -8.12
CA LYS A 319 4.55 27.73 -6.87
C LYS A 319 3.50 27.11 -5.94
N SER A 320 2.34 26.71 -6.49
CA SER A 320 1.29 26.09 -5.68
C SER A 320 1.70 24.71 -5.15
N ILE A 321 2.44 23.91 -5.92
CA ILE A 321 2.96 22.60 -5.49
C ILE A 321 3.98 22.75 -4.36
N ILE A 322 5.00 23.58 -4.56
CA ILE A 322 6.09 23.82 -3.59
C ILE A 322 5.54 24.37 -2.27
N SER A 323 4.57 25.30 -2.34
CA SER A 323 3.94 25.88 -1.14
C SER A 323 2.99 24.93 -0.40
N GLY A 324 2.66 23.77 -0.97
CA GLY A 324 1.71 22.83 -0.38
C GLY A 324 0.24 23.13 -0.69
N MET A 325 -0.05 24.08 -1.58
CA MET A 325 -1.39 24.62 -1.90
C MET A 325 -1.95 24.17 -3.27
N PHE A 326 -1.35 23.18 -3.92
CA PHE A 326 -1.75 22.73 -5.25
C PHE A 326 -3.20 22.26 -5.35
N TYR A 327 -3.71 21.55 -4.34
CA TYR A 327 -5.08 21.04 -4.37
C TYR A 327 -6.11 22.17 -4.23
N GLU A 328 -5.76 23.23 -3.51
CA GLU A 328 -6.53 24.46 -3.39
C GLU A 328 -6.50 25.21 -4.73
N TYR A 329 -5.32 25.41 -5.32
CA TYR A 329 -5.15 25.97 -6.67
C TYR A 329 -5.98 25.24 -7.72
N LEU A 330 -5.92 23.90 -7.77
CA LEU A 330 -6.76 23.12 -8.68
C LEU A 330 -8.25 23.32 -8.42
N GLY A 331 -8.65 23.38 -7.15
CA GLY A 331 -10.03 23.62 -6.77
C GLY A 331 -10.52 24.98 -7.26
N ASP A 332 -9.74 26.03 -7.07
CA ASP A 332 -10.19 27.40 -7.24
C ASP A 332 -10.00 27.92 -8.67
N GLU A 333 -8.92 27.52 -9.35
CA GLU A 333 -8.58 28.02 -10.69
C GLU A 333 -9.05 27.06 -11.80
N VAL A 334 -8.86 25.75 -11.63
CA VAL A 334 -9.11 24.75 -12.69
C VAL A 334 -10.52 24.15 -12.59
N PHE A 335 -10.96 23.83 -11.38
CA PHE A 335 -12.23 23.15 -11.11
C PHE A 335 -13.20 24.02 -10.30
N SER A 336 -13.19 25.33 -10.58
CA SER A 336 -14.00 26.36 -9.91
C SER A 336 -15.51 26.11 -9.99
N GLU A 337 -15.94 25.43 -11.07
CA GLU A 337 -17.34 25.06 -11.33
C GLU A 337 -17.87 23.96 -10.41
N ILE A 338 -16.99 23.14 -9.81
CA ILE A 338 -17.42 22.07 -8.90
C ILE A 338 -17.92 22.69 -7.59
N LYS A 339 -19.23 22.53 -7.32
CA LYS A 339 -19.90 23.09 -6.13
C LYS A 339 -20.14 22.03 -5.02
N PRO A 340 -20.06 22.42 -3.74
CA PRO A 340 -20.37 21.54 -2.62
C PRO A 340 -21.86 21.42 -2.34
N HIS A 341 -22.23 20.35 -1.63
CA HIS A 341 -23.44 20.25 -0.84
C HIS A 341 -23.08 20.65 0.60
N ARG A 342 -23.78 21.63 1.16
CA ARG A 342 -23.55 22.07 2.55
C ARG A 342 -24.43 21.27 3.48
N VAL A 343 -23.83 20.65 4.49
CA VAL A 343 -24.56 19.93 5.54
C VAL A 343 -24.07 20.38 6.91
N ILE A 344 -24.87 20.12 7.94
CA ILE A 344 -24.51 20.35 9.34
C ILE A 344 -24.11 18.99 9.92
N ASP A 345 -22.94 18.91 10.54
CA ASP A 345 -22.48 17.68 11.18
C ASP A 345 -23.12 17.47 12.56
N GLU A 346 -22.76 16.37 13.22
CA GLU A 346 -23.29 15.99 14.54
C GLU A 346 -22.97 17.02 15.64
N ASN A 347 -21.96 17.88 15.43
CA ASN A 347 -21.53 18.93 16.35
C ASN A 347 -22.13 20.30 16.01
N GLY A 348 -22.96 20.40 14.97
CA GLY A 348 -23.54 21.66 14.53
C GLY A 348 -22.64 22.48 13.58
N GLU A 349 -21.51 21.93 13.13
CA GLU A 349 -20.60 22.60 12.22
C GLU A 349 -21.06 22.49 10.76
N LYS A 350 -20.94 23.59 10.01
CA LYS A 350 -21.22 23.59 8.57
C LYS A 350 -20.04 22.96 7.84
N ILE A 351 -20.29 21.80 7.23
CA ILE A 351 -19.29 21.10 6.42
C ILE A 351 -19.70 21.08 4.94
N GLU A 352 -18.70 21.17 4.06
CA GLU A 352 -18.87 21.09 2.62
C GLU A 352 -18.57 19.68 2.11
N ILE A 353 -19.56 19.05 1.48
CA ILE A 353 -19.45 17.71 0.91
C ILE A 353 -19.49 17.78 -0.61
N TYR A 354 -18.47 17.20 -1.22
CA TYR A 354 -18.35 17.07 -2.67
C TYR A 354 -18.65 15.63 -3.10
N ARG A 355 -19.46 15.47 -4.14
CA ARG A 355 -19.83 14.16 -4.69
C ARG A 355 -19.27 14.04 -6.11
N SER A 356 -18.53 12.97 -6.37
CA SER A 356 -18.06 12.66 -7.73
C SER A 356 -17.95 11.16 -7.94
N SER A 357 -18.15 10.74 -9.18
CA SER A 357 -18.17 9.32 -9.57
C SER A 357 -16.81 8.90 -10.12
N PHE A 358 -16.23 7.86 -9.55
CA PHE A 358 -14.94 7.32 -9.97
C PHE A 358 -15.07 5.86 -10.38
N TYR A 359 -14.39 5.47 -11.45
CA TYR A 359 -14.29 4.06 -11.82
C TYR A 359 -13.43 3.32 -10.79
N ASN A 360 -14.00 2.29 -10.18
CA ASN A 360 -13.26 1.41 -9.29
C ASN A 360 -12.85 0.14 -10.04
N ARG A 361 -11.55 -0.07 -10.20
CA ARG A 361 -10.99 -1.25 -10.88
C ARG A 361 -11.24 -2.56 -10.12
N ASP A 362 -11.47 -2.50 -8.82
CA ASP A 362 -11.66 -3.67 -7.97
C ASP A 362 -13.08 -4.23 -8.06
N THR A 363 -14.06 -3.34 -8.18
CA THR A 363 -15.49 -3.70 -8.33
C THR A 363 -15.92 -3.73 -9.79
N GLU A 364 -15.17 -3.05 -10.68
CA GLU A 364 -15.45 -2.83 -12.09
C GLU A 364 -16.67 -1.93 -12.37
N TYR A 365 -17.07 -1.11 -11.39
CA TYR A 365 -18.21 -0.20 -11.51
C TYR A 365 -17.79 1.26 -11.28
N MET A 366 -18.63 2.18 -11.74
CA MET A 366 -18.57 3.58 -11.33
C MET A 366 -19.17 3.70 -9.93
N GLU A 367 -18.40 4.24 -8.99
CA GLU A 367 -18.82 4.45 -7.61
C GLU A 367 -18.92 5.95 -7.33
N MET A 368 -20.08 6.38 -6.83
CA MET A 368 -20.22 7.72 -6.25
C MET A 368 -19.45 7.76 -4.93
N LYS A 369 -18.54 8.71 -4.79
CA LYS A 369 -17.80 8.95 -3.54
C LYS A 369 -18.08 10.34 -3.01
N GLU A 370 -18.17 10.42 -1.68
CA GLU A 370 -18.30 11.68 -0.95
C GLU A 370 -16.96 12.10 -0.38
N PHE A 371 -16.63 13.38 -0.50
CA PHE A 371 -15.40 13.97 0.00
C PHE A 371 -15.74 15.15 0.90
N LYS A 372 -15.22 15.13 2.13
CA LYS A 372 -15.28 16.27 3.06
C LYS A 372 -14.25 17.31 2.60
N GLY A 373 -14.71 18.44 2.06
CA GLY A 373 -13.87 19.52 1.54
C GLY A 373 -13.33 19.30 0.12
N LYS A 374 -13.18 20.40 -0.63
CA LYS A 374 -12.79 20.39 -2.05
C LYS A 374 -11.39 19.80 -2.27
N ARG A 375 -10.47 20.10 -1.36
CA ARG A 375 -9.10 19.60 -1.35
C ARG A 375 -9.01 18.07 -1.46
N ASN A 376 -9.87 17.35 -0.73
CA ASN A 376 -9.88 15.88 -0.74
C ASN A 376 -10.37 15.32 -2.07
N LEU A 377 -11.34 15.97 -2.72
CA LEU A 377 -11.73 15.64 -4.09
C LEU A 377 -10.59 15.93 -5.07
N MET A 378 -9.95 17.10 -4.98
CA MET A 378 -8.84 17.48 -5.86
C MET A 378 -7.68 16.49 -5.75
N LYS A 379 -7.33 16.05 -4.54
CA LYS A 379 -6.33 14.99 -4.32
C LYS A 379 -6.69 13.70 -5.07
N LYS A 380 -7.96 13.29 -5.05
CA LYS A 380 -8.42 12.10 -5.77
C LYS A 380 -8.38 12.30 -7.29
N LEU A 381 -8.79 13.48 -7.78
CA LEU A 381 -8.76 13.84 -9.19
C LEU A 381 -7.33 13.91 -9.73
N THR A 382 -6.39 14.53 -9.01
CA THR A 382 -4.98 14.56 -9.39
C THR A 382 -4.43 13.15 -9.61
N LEU A 383 -4.69 12.21 -8.70
CA LEU A 383 -4.25 10.82 -8.89
C LEU A 383 -4.91 10.18 -10.12
N GLN A 384 -6.18 10.48 -10.40
CA GLN A 384 -6.85 10.03 -11.62
C GLN A 384 -6.14 10.59 -12.87
N LEU A 385 -5.95 11.91 -12.93
CA LEU A 385 -5.28 12.61 -14.04
C LEU A 385 -3.90 12.01 -14.33
N LEU A 386 -3.10 11.74 -13.29
CA LEU A 386 -1.78 11.18 -13.44
C LEU A 386 -1.82 9.68 -13.82
N TYR A 387 -2.76 8.89 -13.28
CA TYR A 387 -2.66 7.41 -13.30
C TYR A 387 -3.65 6.72 -14.25
N THR A 388 -4.52 7.46 -14.96
CA THR A 388 -5.45 6.86 -15.93
C THR A 388 -4.95 6.89 -17.38
N PRO A 389 -5.40 5.94 -18.23
CA PRO A 389 -5.13 5.94 -19.66
C PRO A 389 -5.77 7.16 -20.36
N LEU A 390 -5.16 7.59 -21.47
CA LEU A 390 -5.60 8.74 -22.26
C LEU A 390 -6.59 8.38 -23.39
N LYS A 391 -6.84 7.09 -23.65
CA LYS A 391 -7.66 6.63 -24.80
C LYS A 391 -9.14 7.09 -24.74
N ARG A 392 -9.67 7.29 -23.54
CA ARG A 392 -11.02 7.81 -23.28
C ARG A 392 -10.92 8.76 -22.09
N PRO A 393 -10.42 9.99 -22.31
CA PRO A 393 -10.16 10.90 -21.21
C PRO A 393 -11.49 11.26 -20.55
N ALA A 394 -11.48 11.31 -19.22
CA ALA A 394 -12.63 11.76 -18.45
C ALA A 394 -12.88 13.26 -18.71
N LYS A 395 -14.09 13.74 -18.42
CA LYS A 395 -14.44 15.17 -18.55
C LYS A 395 -13.45 16.05 -17.78
N GLU A 396 -13.04 15.59 -16.60
CA GLU A 396 -12.10 16.28 -15.73
C GLU A 396 -10.70 16.41 -16.35
N TYR A 397 -10.28 15.43 -17.16
CA TYR A 397 -9.02 15.54 -17.91
C TYR A 397 -9.12 16.61 -19.00
N GLN A 398 -10.25 16.70 -19.69
CA GLN A 398 -10.46 17.74 -20.71
C GLN A 398 -10.44 19.14 -20.09
N ILE A 399 -11.10 19.32 -18.94
CA ILE A 399 -11.05 20.58 -18.19
C ILE A 399 -9.61 20.91 -17.79
N PHE A 400 -8.88 19.93 -17.26
CA PHE A 400 -7.48 20.09 -16.87
C PHE A 400 -6.59 20.47 -18.07
N GLN A 401 -6.74 19.80 -19.21
CA GLN A 401 -6.01 20.08 -20.45
C GLN A 401 -6.32 21.47 -21.03
N ASN A 402 -7.55 21.95 -20.89
CA ASN A 402 -7.90 23.31 -21.36
C ASN A 402 -7.24 24.40 -20.51
N HIS A 403 -7.02 24.16 -19.21
CA HIS A 403 -6.40 25.14 -18.31
C HIS A 403 -4.87 25.03 -18.28
N LEU A 404 -4.34 23.81 -18.39
CA LEU A 404 -2.90 23.50 -18.29
C LEU A 404 -2.41 22.66 -19.49
N PRO A 405 -2.56 23.15 -20.74
CA PRO A 405 -2.23 22.40 -21.94
C PRO A 405 -0.76 21.98 -22.03
N MET A 406 0.18 22.84 -21.62
CA MET A 406 1.61 22.56 -21.76
C MET A 406 2.08 21.51 -20.76
N LEU A 407 1.59 21.58 -19.53
CA LEU A 407 1.81 20.55 -18.52
C LEU A 407 1.21 19.20 -18.97
N CYS A 408 0.00 19.22 -19.53
CA CYS A 408 -0.59 18.02 -20.12
C CYS A 408 0.30 17.44 -21.22
N LYS A 409 0.86 18.26 -22.11
CA LYS A 409 1.78 17.79 -23.15
C LYS A 409 2.97 17.04 -22.56
N CYS A 410 3.57 17.53 -21.48
CA CYS A 410 4.63 16.83 -20.76
C CYS A 410 4.14 15.49 -20.17
N ILE A 411 2.99 15.47 -19.50
CA ILE A 411 2.42 14.23 -18.92
C ILE A 411 2.12 13.19 -20.01
N GLU A 412 1.54 13.63 -21.13
CA GLU A 412 1.20 12.79 -22.27
C GLU A 412 2.45 12.19 -22.92
N LEU A 413 3.53 12.97 -23.04
CA LEU A 413 4.83 12.49 -23.53
C LEU A 413 5.28 11.27 -22.74
N PHE A 414 5.30 11.33 -21.40
CA PHE A 414 5.70 10.19 -20.56
C PHE A 414 4.73 8.99 -20.63
N LYS A 415 3.45 9.21 -20.92
CA LYS A 415 2.43 8.15 -20.94
C LYS A 415 2.38 7.36 -22.26
N THR A 416 2.87 7.93 -23.36
CA THR A 416 2.58 7.45 -24.72
C THR A 416 3.79 6.92 -25.48
N GLN A 417 4.93 6.73 -24.80
CA GLN A 417 6.18 6.27 -25.43
C GLN A 417 6.14 4.83 -25.99
N PHE A 418 5.23 4.00 -25.49
CA PHE A 418 5.07 2.63 -25.93
C PHE A 418 3.64 2.38 -26.44
N GLU A 419 3.51 1.49 -27.43
CA GLU A 419 2.21 1.11 -28.00
C GLU A 419 1.42 0.16 -27.08
N ASP A 420 2.02 -0.32 -25.99
CA ASP A 420 1.36 -1.19 -25.03
C ASP A 420 0.23 -0.47 -24.27
N LYS A 421 -0.87 -1.19 -24.03
CA LYS A 421 -2.06 -0.66 -23.35
C LYS A 421 -1.79 -0.17 -21.93
N ASP A 422 -0.71 -0.63 -21.30
CA ASP A 422 -0.28 -0.25 -19.97
C ASP A 422 0.85 0.79 -19.96
N SER A 423 1.26 1.34 -21.11
CA SER A 423 2.28 2.42 -21.21
C SER A 423 1.98 3.61 -20.31
N TYR A 424 0.71 3.96 -20.11
CA TYR A 424 0.30 5.05 -19.23
C TYR A 424 0.74 4.86 -17.76
N LYS A 425 1.07 3.62 -17.34
CA LYS A 425 1.58 3.31 -15.98
C LYS A 425 3.03 3.74 -15.78
N ASN A 426 3.78 3.95 -16.86
CA ASN A 426 5.21 4.31 -16.78
C ASN A 426 5.41 5.70 -16.17
N PHE A 427 4.52 6.65 -16.43
CA PHE A 427 4.62 7.97 -15.83
C PHE A 427 4.40 7.96 -14.29
N PRO A 428 3.31 7.37 -13.74
CA PRO A 428 3.20 7.14 -12.31
C PRO A 428 4.38 6.37 -11.71
N LYS A 429 4.86 5.33 -12.41
CA LYS A 429 6.02 4.54 -11.98
C LYS A 429 7.26 5.42 -11.88
N LEU A 430 7.51 6.30 -12.85
CA LEU A 430 8.62 7.26 -12.83
C LEU A 430 8.55 8.18 -11.62
N LEU A 431 7.39 8.78 -11.34
CA LEU A 431 7.23 9.64 -10.16
C LEU A 431 7.48 8.88 -8.85
N GLN A 432 7.01 7.63 -8.75
CA GLN A 432 7.21 6.76 -7.59
C GLN A 432 8.67 6.31 -7.44
N HIS A 433 9.39 6.12 -8.54
CA HIS A 433 10.82 5.80 -8.52
C HIS A 433 11.67 6.98 -8.08
N ILE A 434 11.35 8.20 -8.55
CA ILE A 434 12.02 9.43 -8.08
C ILE A 434 11.75 9.65 -6.59
N GLU A 435 10.50 9.42 -6.14
CA GLU A 435 10.15 9.45 -4.72
C GLU A 435 10.98 8.44 -3.92
N SER A 436 11.05 7.19 -4.40
CA SER A 436 11.76 6.12 -3.72
C SER A 436 13.26 6.36 -3.67
N ASP A 437 13.87 6.86 -4.74
CA ASP A 437 15.28 7.21 -4.76
C ASP A 437 15.59 8.36 -3.78
N CYS A 438 14.77 9.41 -3.78
CA CYS A 438 14.90 10.54 -2.87
C CYS A 438 14.78 10.09 -1.40
N ILE A 439 13.73 9.35 -1.06
CA ILE A 439 13.45 8.95 0.33
C ILE A 439 14.34 7.79 0.79
N LEU A 440 14.34 6.67 0.05
CA LEU A 440 14.93 5.41 0.48
C LEU A 440 16.43 5.35 0.20
N ASP A 441 16.88 5.87 -0.94
CA ASP A 441 18.27 5.71 -1.40
C ASP A 441 19.15 6.93 -1.11
N PHE A 442 18.56 8.07 -0.74
CA PHE A 442 19.30 9.28 -0.39
C PHE A 442 19.04 9.74 1.06
N VAL A 443 17.81 10.18 1.37
CA VAL A 443 17.52 10.84 2.66
C VAL A 443 17.69 9.87 3.82
N THR A 444 17.04 8.70 3.77
CA THR A 444 17.08 7.75 4.89
C THR A 444 18.45 7.08 5.05
N VAL A 445 19.20 6.88 3.96
CA VAL A 445 20.59 6.38 4.02
C VAL A 445 21.46 7.38 4.78
N LYS A 446 21.45 8.66 4.39
CA LYS A 446 22.25 9.68 5.06
C LYS A 446 21.84 9.92 6.51
N LEU A 447 20.54 9.84 6.82
CA LEU A 447 20.06 9.87 8.21
C LEU A 447 20.63 8.71 9.02
N ALA A 448 20.57 7.48 8.49
CA ALA A 448 21.06 6.29 9.19
C ALA A 448 22.59 6.26 9.34
N GLU A 449 23.33 6.82 8.38
CA GLU A 449 24.78 6.99 8.47
C GLU A 449 25.16 8.02 9.55
N LYS A 450 24.44 9.15 9.60
CA LYS A 450 24.71 10.23 10.55
C LYS A 450 24.24 9.91 11.97
N TYR A 451 23.12 9.20 12.10
CA TYR A 451 22.50 8.80 13.37
C TYR A 451 22.17 7.30 13.38
N PRO A 452 23.16 6.42 13.57
CA PRO A 452 22.96 4.96 13.51
C PRO A 452 21.95 4.40 14.52
N GLU A 453 21.76 5.12 15.64
CA GLU A 453 20.88 4.78 16.76
C GLU A 453 19.46 5.33 16.62
N MET A 454 19.17 6.12 15.58
CA MET A 454 17.84 6.69 15.34
C MET A 454 16.91 5.62 14.73
N PRO A 455 15.82 5.21 15.42
CA PRO A 455 14.82 4.35 14.82
C PRO A 455 14.20 5.03 13.61
N LEU A 456 14.20 4.35 12.46
CA LEU A 456 13.81 4.96 11.20
C LEU A 456 12.94 4.00 10.38
N TRP A 457 11.76 4.48 9.98
CA TRP A 457 10.86 3.79 9.07
C TRP A 457 10.34 4.73 8.02
N THR A 458 9.69 4.18 6.99
CA THR A 458 9.01 4.95 5.96
C THR A 458 7.62 4.40 5.68
N ILE A 459 6.67 5.30 5.42
CA ILE A 459 5.36 4.97 4.84
C ILE A 459 5.27 5.74 3.52
N HIS A 460 5.80 5.14 2.45
CA HIS A 460 5.96 5.79 1.15
C HIS A 460 6.81 7.07 1.27
N ASP A 461 6.19 8.22 1.04
CA ASP A 461 6.77 9.57 1.14
C ASP A 461 6.93 10.08 2.58
N SER A 462 6.42 9.36 3.56
CA SER A 462 6.47 9.70 4.97
C SER A 462 7.71 9.10 5.64
N ILE A 463 8.48 9.90 6.38
CA ILE A 463 9.63 9.44 7.20
C ILE A 463 9.23 9.44 8.67
N CYS A 464 9.39 8.30 9.35
CA CYS A 464 8.92 8.08 10.72
C CYS A 464 10.09 7.80 11.65
N THR A 465 10.05 8.36 12.86
CA THR A 465 11.00 8.10 13.95
C THR A 465 10.31 8.29 15.30
N THR A 466 11.01 8.06 16.41
CA THR A 466 10.45 8.32 17.74
C THR A 466 10.38 9.81 18.04
N VAL A 467 9.45 10.24 18.90
CA VAL A 467 9.17 11.66 19.19
C VAL A 467 10.42 12.43 19.65
N GLN A 468 11.31 11.80 20.40
CA GLN A 468 12.59 12.35 20.86
C GLN A 468 13.53 12.65 19.68
N TRP A 469 13.60 11.76 18.70
CA TRP A 469 14.43 11.94 17.51
C TRP A 469 13.79 12.86 16.47
N PHE A 470 12.47 13.02 16.50
CA PHE A 470 11.70 13.72 15.47
C PHE A 470 12.23 15.12 15.12
N PRO A 471 12.54 16.03 16.07
CA PRO A 471 13.08 17.35 15.73
C PRO A 471 14.42 17.29 14.97
N THR A 472 15.28 16.33 15.34
CA THR A 472 16.57 16.13 14.68
C THR A 472 16.37 15.55 13.28
N MET A 473 15.51 14.54 13.15
CA MET A 473 15.17 13.92 11.87
C MET A 473 14.56 14.94 10.91
N GLN A 474 13.62 15.77 11.38
CA GLN A 474 12.97 16.80 10.57
C GLN A 474 13.98 17.81 10.03
N ASN A 475 14.79 18.44 10.89
CA ASN A 475 15.77 19.45 10.48
C ASN A 475 16.77 18.89 9.46
N VAL A 476 17.24 17.67 9.67
CA VAL A 476 18.21 17.04 8.77
C VAL A 476 17.55 16.62 7.47
N THR A 477 16.32 16.11 7.51
CA THR A 477 15.52 15.78 6.32
C THR A 477 15.33 17.01 5.44
N GLU A 478 14.95 18.16 6.00
CA GLU A 478 14.78 19.40 5.24
C GLU A 478 16.08 19.84 4.54
N SER A 479 17.22 19.73 5.22
CA SER A 479 18.53 20.02 4.62
C SER A 479 18.91 19.03 3.52
N LEU A 480 18.64 17.74 3.71
CA LEU A 480 18.92 16.70 2.72
C LEU A 480 18.01 16.83 1.50
N PHE A 481 16.74 17.19 1.69
CA PHE A 481 15.85 17.52 0.58
C PHE A 481 16.37 18.73 -0.20
N SER A 482 16.94 19.74 0.47
CA SER A 482 17.50 20.92 -0.20
C SER A 482 18.67 20.50 -1.10
N GLU A 483 19.55 19.65 -0.59
CA GLU A 483 20.66 19.07 -1.34
C GLU A 483 20.15 18.22 -2.52
N TYR A 484 19.19 17.34 -2.27
CA TYR A 484 18.65 16.44 -3.29
C TYR A 484 17.92 17.20 -4.39
N SER A 485 17.20 18.28 -4.05
CA SER A 485 16.29 19.00 -4.93
C SER A 485 16.88 20.29 -5.53
N GLN A 486 18.06 20.74 -5.08
CA GLN A 486 18.63 22.07 -5.38
C GLN A 486 17.71 23.20 -4.89
N ASP A 487 17.44 23.17 -3.58
CA ASP A 487 16.66 24.17 -2.83
C ASP A 487 15.18 24.28 -3.26
N MET A 488 14.67 23.31 -4.00
CA MET A 488 13.24 23.16 -4.31
C MET A 488 12.57 22.24 -3.29
N ASN A 489 12.58 22.63 -2.01
CA ASN A 489 11.97 21.83 -0.96
C ASN A 489 10.45 21.81 -1.05
N PRO A 490 9.80 20.66 -0.82
CA PRO A 490 8.35 20.64 -0.67
C PRO A 490 7.96 21.23 0.69
N LYS A 491 6.66 21.51 0.86
CA LYS A 491 6.11 21.75 2.18
C LYS A 491 5.95 20.42 2.93
N PHE A 492 6.57 20.32 4.11
CA PHE A 492 6.41 19.16 4.99
C PHE A 492 5.22 19.33 5.96
N GLU A 493 4.68 18.22 6.44
CA GLU A 493 3.60 18.13 7.43
C GLU A 493 3.94 17.10 8.49
N SER A 494 3.95 17.52 9.76
CA SER A 494 4.18 16.62 10.89
C SER A 494 2.88 15.90 11.29
N GLU A 495 2.98 14.60 11.58
CA GLU A 495 1.90 13.77 12.11
C GLU A 495 2.40 13.05 13.37
N ASP A 496 1.94 13.49 14.54
CA ASP A 496 2.17 12.78 15.80
C ASP A 496 1.23 11.57 15.86
N TRP A 497 1.76 10.38 16.12
CA TRP A 497 0.95 9.17 16.25
C TRP A 497 0.41 9.05 17.68
N ILE A 498 -0.37 10.04 18.09
CA ILE A 498 -1.00 10.07 19.42
C ILE A 498 -2.50 9.83 19.30
N ILE A 499 -3.09 9.34 20.39
CA ILE A 499 -4.55 9.29 20.53
C ILE A 499 -5.00 10.74 20.64
N LYS A 500 -5.63 11.25 19.58
CA LYS A 500 -6.32 12.53 19.66
C LYS A 500 -7.58 12.29 20.48
N ASP A 501 -7.64 12.85 21.69
CA ASP A 501 -8.89 12.92 22.43
C ASP A 501 -9.95 13.53 21.51
N LYS A 502 -11.09 12.85 21.35
CA LYS A 502 -12.24 13.35 20.56
C LYS A 502 -12.96 14.53 21.24
N SER A 503 -12.27 15.25 22.11
CA SER A 503 -12.74 16.42 22.84
C SER A 503 -11.76 17.57 22.63
N ALA A 504 -11.73 18.11 21.42
CA ALA A 504 -11.24 19.44 21.12
C ALA A 504 -11.96 19.98 19.87
#